data_AF-A0A525D115-F1
#
_entry.id   AF-A0A525D115-F1
#
_cell.length_a   1.000
_cell.length_b   1.000
_cell.length_c   1.000
_cell.angle_alpha   90.00
_cell.angle_beta   90.00
_cell.angle_gamma   90.00
#
_symmetry.space_group_name_H-M   'P 1'
#
loop_
_entity.id
_entity.type
_entity.pdbx_description
1 polymer ?
#
loop_
_entity_poly.entity_id
_entity_poly.type
_entity_poly.pdbx_seq_one_letter_code
_entity_poly.pdbx_strand_id
1 'polypeptide(L)' 'MAKEKFERTKPHVNIGTIGHIDHGKTTLTAAITKHAGLKGHGEFVP' A
#
# COMPACT_ATOMS: atom_id res chain seq x y z
N MET A 1 -12.63 19.05 12.16
CA MET A 1 -12.71 17.77 12.92
C MET A 1 -11.32 17.15 12.89
N ALA A 2 -10.73 16.86 14.04
CA ALA A 2 -9.41 16.22 14.08
C ALA A 2 -9.54 14.81 13.47
N LYS A 3 -8.60 14.40 12.61
CA LYS A 3 -8.52 13.01 12.16
C LYS A 3 -8.39 12.12 13.40
N GLU A 4 -9.18 11.05 13.47
CA GLU A 4 -9.03 10.06 14.52
C GLU A 4 -7.60 9.51 14.54
N LYS A 5 -7.08 9.25 15.74
CA LYS A 5 -5.77 8.63 15.89
C LYS A 5 -5.85 7.20 15.36
N PHE A 6 -4.98 6.86 14.40
CA PHE A 6 -4.91 5.51 13.87
C PHE A 6 -4.36 4.54 14.93
N GLU A 7 -5.21 3.60 15.36
CA GLU A 7 -4.85 2.56 16.31
C GLU A 7 -4.42 1.28 15.56
N ARG A 8 -3.17 0.84 15.78
CA ARG A 8 -2.56 -0.31 15.10
C ARG A 8 -2.88 -1.62 15.81
N THR A 9 -4.13 -2.07 15.74
CA THR A 9 -4.58 -3.32 16.39
C THR A 9 -4.25 -4.58 15.59
N LYS A 10 -4.02 -4.45 14.29
CA LYS A 10 -3.68 -5.57 13.39
C LYS A 10 -2.17 -5.83 13.37
N PRO A 11 -1.72 -7.08 13.13
CA PRO A 11 -0.32 -7.37 12.86
C PRO A 11 0.23 -6.48 11.74
N HIS A 12 1.40 -5.89 11.96
CA HIS A 12 2.00 -4.90 11.05
C HIS A 12 3.36 -5.38 10.57
N VAL A 13 3.64 -5.20 9.28
CA VAL A 13 4.92 -5.54 8.66
C VAL A 13 5.41 -4.35 7.84
N ASN A 14 6.68 -3.98 8.00
CA ASN A 14 7.34 -2.99 7.14
C ASN A 14 7.86 -3.71 5.88
N ILE A 15 7.51 -3.20 4.70
CA ILE A 15 7.93 -3.77 3.41
C ILE A 15 8.43 -2.68 2.45
N GLY A 16 9.15 -3.09 1.41
CA GLY A 16 9.59 -2.21 0.34
C GLY A 16 9.90 -2.97 -0.95
N THR A 17 9.77 -2.30 -2.09
CA THR A 17 10.05 -2.85 -3.43
C THR A 17 11.47 -2.46 -3.86
N ILE A 18 12.36 -3.43 -4.05
CA ILE A 18 13.77 -3.23 -4.46
C ILE A 18 14.07 -3.88 -5.83
N GLY A 19 15.14 -3.44 -6.52
CA GLY A 19 15.54 -3.99 -7.83
C GLY A 19 16.18 -2.99 -8.81
N HIS A 20 16.64 -3.47 -9.96
CA HIS A 20 17.33 -2.69 -11.01
C HIS A 20 16.43 -1.63 -11.65
N ILE A 21 17.02 -0.57 -12.24
CA ILE A 21 16.28 0.47 -12.97
C ILE A 21 15.40 -0.15 -14.06
N ASP A 22 14.25 0.45 -14.31
CA ASP A 22 13.25 0.01 -15.31
C ASP A 22 12.60 -1.37 -15.10
N HIS A 23 12.85 -2.07 -14.00
CA HIS A 23 12.16 -3.33 -13.66
C HIS A 23 10.77 -3.14 -13.03
N GLY A 24 10.16 -1.96 -13.17
CA GLY A 24 8.76 -1.76 -12.81
C GLY A 24 8.43 -1.71 -11.31
N LYS A 25 9.39 -1.40 -10.43
CA LYS A 25 9.16 -1.30 -8.97
C LYS A 25 7.99 -0.36 -8.61
N THR A 26 7.94 0.82 -9.21
CA THR A 26 6.87 1.81 -9.00
C THR A 26 5.53 1.30 -9.52
N THR A 27 5.53 0.72 -10.72
CA THR A 27 4.33 0.14 -11.35
C THR A 27 3.76 -1.01 -10.51
N LEU A 28 4.62 -1.89 -9.99
CA LEU A 28 4.23 -2.99 -9.13
C LEU A 28 3.62 -2.48 -7.82
N THR A 29 4.24 -1.50 -7.17
CA THR A 29 3.69 -0.89 -5.95
C THR A 29 2.29 -0.30 -6.18
N ALA A 30 2.08 0.42 -7.29
CA ALA A 30 0.78 0.98 -7.64
C ALA A 30 -0.26 -0.10 -7.96
N ALA A 31 0.15 -1.19 -8.63
CA ALA A 31 -0.74 -2.31 -8.93
C ALA A 31 -1.19 -3.05 -7.67
N ILE A 32 -0.30 -3.24 -6.69
CA ILE A 32 -0.61 -3.87 -5.41
C ILE A 32 -1.67 -3.07 -4.65
N THR A 33 -1.48 -1.75 -4.50
CA THR A 33 -2.43 -0.89 -3.76
C THR A 33 -3.78 -0.81 -4.47
N LYS A 34 -3.79 -0.69 -5.81
CA LYS A 34 -5.03 -0.71 -6.60
C LYS A 34 -5.78 -2.03 -6.45
N HIS A 35 -5.09 -3.16 -6.53
CA HIS A 35 -5.71 -4.47 -6.37
C HIS A 35 -6.28 -4.67 -4.96
N ALA A 36 -5.53 -4.30 -3.92
CA ALA A 36 -6.02 -4.36 -2.54
C ALA A 36 -7.27 -3.50 -2.34
N GLY A 37 -7.31 -2.30 -2.93
CA GLY A 37 -8.50 -1.44 -2.94
C GLY A 37 -9.71 -2.09 -3.60
N LEU A 38 -9.53 -2.69 -4.79
CA LEU A 38 -10.60 -3.41 -5.49
C LEU A 38 -11.14 -4.61 -4.71
N LYS A 39 -10.33 -5.22 -3.84
CA LYS A 39 -10.73 -6.33 -2.97
C LYS A 39 -11.30 -5.89 -1.62
N GLY A 40 -11.36 -4.59 -1.34
CA GLY A 40 -11.79 -4.07 -0.03
C GLY A 40 -10.80 -4.34 1.10
N HIS A 41 -9.53 -4.59 0.79
CA HIS A 41 -8.46 -4.84 1.75
C HIS A 41 -7.65 -3.59 2.13
N GLY A 42 -7.94 -2.44 1.51
CA GLY A 42 -7.31 -1.17 1.79
C GLY A 42 -7.94 -0.03 0.99
N GLU A 43 -7.47 1.20 1.23
CA GLU A 43 -7.85 2.37 0.46
C GLU A 43 -6.79 2.63 -0.62
N PHE A 44 -7.21 2.72 -1.88
CA PHE A 44 -6.34 3.11 -2.98
C PHE A 44 -6.43 4.62 -3.17
N VAL A 45 -5.28 5.29 -3.11
CA VAL A 45 -5.15 6.72 -3.42
C VAL A 45 -4.37 6.85 -4.74
N PRO A 46 -5.02 7.33 -5.82
CA PRO A 46 -4.38 7.51 -7.13
C PRO A 46 -3.35 8.64 -7.14
#